data_AF-A0A969F672-F1
#
_entry.id   AF-A0A969F672-F1
#
_cell.length_a   1.000
_cell.length_b   1.000
_cell.length_c   1.000
_cell.angle_alpha   90.00
_cell.angle_beta   90.00
_cell.angle_gamma   90.00
#
_symmetry.space_group_name_H-M   'P 1'
#
loop_
_entity.id
_entity.type
_entity.pdbx_description
1 polymer ?
#
loop_
_entity_poly.entity_id
_entity_poly.type
_entity_poly.pdbx_seq_one_letter_code
_entity_poly.pdbx_strand_id
1 'polypeptide(L)'
;MSINELLIVIAQLSGLLFIVTSMLAMGMSLTTAQIIEPLKNVRLVVLALLANFVLVPLLAYGITLVIPLEQSLQIGLIVLATAAGAHSCPNWCKALKGMLLLALV
;
A
#
# COMPACT_ATOMS: atom_id res chain seq x y z
N MET A 1 -1.19 -13.78 -34.92
CA MET A 1 -0.60 -13.16 -33.72
C MET A 1 0.88 -13.45 -33.74
N SER A 2 1.75 -12.43 -33.74
CA SER A 2 3.20 -12.63 -33.83
C SER A 2 3.75 -13.15 -32.49
N ILE A 3 4.88 -13.85 -32.47
CA ILE A 3 5.50 -14.40 -31.24
C ILE A 3 5.74 -13.32 -30.17
N ASN A 4 6.07 -12.10 -30.60
CA ASN A 4 6.26 -10.96 -29.70
C ASN A 4 4.96 -10.55 -28.99
N GLU A 5 3.82 -10.56 -29.70
CA GLU A 5 2.51 -10.26 -29.12
C GLU A 5 2.10 -11.31 -28.09
N LEU A 6 2.39 -12.60 -28.36
CA LEU A 6 2.17 -13.66 -27.37
C LEU A 6 3.01 -13.46 -26.11
N LEU A 7 4.29 -13.08 -26.27
CA LEU A 7 5.17 -12.84 -25.14
C LEU A 7 4.70 -11.65 -24.29
N ILE A 8 4.24 -10.58 -24.93
CA ILE A 8 3.69 -9.38 -24.24
C ILE A 8 2.43 -9.74 -23.46
N VAL A 9 1.48 -10.45 -24.08
CA VAL A 9 0.23 -10.85 -23.42
C VAL A 9 0.51 -11.78 -22.23
N ILE A 10 1.43 -12.73 -22.39
CA ILE A 10 1.85 -13.63 -21.29
C ILE A 10 2.50 -12.83 -20.16
N ALA A 11 3.36 -11.85 -20.47
CA ALA A 11 4.01 -11.01 -19.46
C ALA A 11 3.01 -10.12 -18.71
N GLN A 12 2.01 -9.55 -19.39
CA GLN A 12 0.96 -8.76 -18.74
C GLN A 12 0.07 -9.63 -17.85
N LEU A 13 -0.33 -10.80 -18.34
CA LEU A 13 -1.13 -11.75 -17.57
C LEU A 13 -0.36 -12.27 -16.36
N SER A 14 0.93 -12.60 -16.51
CA SER A 14 1.76 -13.07 -15.40
C SER A 14 1.98 -11.99 -14.36
N GLY A 15 2.22 -10.73 -14.76
CA GLY A 15 2.34 -9.60 -13.84
C GLY A 15 1.07 -9.37 -13.04
N LEU A 16 -0.09 -9.40 -13.70
CA LEU A 16 -1.38 -9.22 -13.05
C LEU A 16 -1.70 -10.39 -12.10
N LEU A 17 -1.49 -11.63 -12.55
CA LEU A 17 -1.64 -12.81 -11.70
C LEU A 17 -0.69 -12.79 -10.50
N PHE A 18 0.54 -12.33 -10.69
CA PHE A 18 1.52 -12.20 -9.61
C PHE A 18 1.05 -11.20 -8.54
N ILE A 19 0.55 -10.03 -8.94
CA ILE A 19 0.03 -9.03 -7.99
C ILE A 19 -1.18 -9.60 -7.25
N VAL A 20 -2.14 -10.18 -7.97
CA VAL A 20 -3.38 -10.73 -7.37
C VAL A 20 -3.06 -11.88 -6.41
N THR A 21 -2.21 -12.82 -6.81
CA THR A 21 -1.80 -13.94 -5.95
C THR A 21 -0.99 -13.49 -4.74
N SER A 22 -0.11 -12.48 -4.89
CA SER A 22 0.66 -11.93 -3.78
C SER A 22 -0.25 -11.21 -2.75
N MET A 23 -1.23 -10.43 -3.22
CA MET A 23 -2.23 -9.80 -2.35
C MET A 23 -3.12 -10.84 -1.66
N LEU A 24 -3.52 -11.89 -2.38
CA LEU A 24 -4.31 -13.00 -1.82
C LEU A 24 -3.51 -13.78 -0.77
N ALA A 25 -2.25 -14.09 -1.05
CA ALA A 25 -1.35 -14.78 -0.12
C ALA A 25 -1.15 -13.98 1.17
N MET A 26 -1.06 -12.64 1.07
CA MET A 26 -1.04 -11.78 2.25
C MET A 26 -2.33 -11.89 3.06
N GLY A 27 -3.49 -11.81 2.41
CA GLY A 27 -4.78 -11.97 3.09
C GLY A 27 -4.90 -13.33 3.79
N MET A 28 -4.43 -14.41 3.15
CA MET A 28 -4.42 -15.76 3.73
C MET A 28 -3.35 -15.94 4.83
N SER A 29 -2.29 -15.14 4.83
CA SER A 29 -1.23 -15.17 5.85
C SER A 29 -1.63 -14.46 7.15
N LEU A 30 -2.70 -13.67 7.15
CA LEU A 30 -3.22 -13.00 8.35
C LEU A 30 -4.12 -13.97 9.12
N THR A 31 -3.90 -14.12 10.42
CA THR A 31 -4.81 -14.91 11.28
C THR A 31 -6.04 -14.09 11.67
N THR A 32 -7.18 -14.75 11.90
CA THR A 32 -8.43 -14.09 12.31
C THR A 32 -8.27 -13.24 13.57
N ALA A 33 -7.42 -13.66 14.51
CA ALA A 33 -7.05 -12.88 15.69
C ALA A 33 -6.37 -11.55 15.33
N GLN A 34 -5.44 -11.55 14.37
CA GLN A 34 -4.73 -10.35 13.91
C GLN A 34 -5.62 -9.36 13.14
N ILE A 35 -6.81 -9.75 12.72
CA ILE A 35 -7.80 -8.85 12.09
C ILE A 35 -8.74 -8.28 13.17
N ILE A 36 -9.19 -9.10 14.12
CA ILE A 36 -10.19 -8.70 15.12
C ILE A 36 -9.57 -7.86 16.24
N GLU A 37 -8.35 -8.18 16.66
CA GLU A 37 -7.62 -7.48 17.72
C GLU A 37 -7.34 -5.99 17.39
N PRO A 38 -6.91 -5.62 16.18
CA PRO A 38 -6.85 -4.22 15.77
C PRO A 38 -8.22 -3.53 15.73
N LEU A 39 -9.26 -4.19 15.22
CA LEU A 39 -10.60 -3.61 15.09
C LEU A 39 -11.26 -3.26 16.44
N LYS A 40 -10.87 -3.93 17.54
CA LYS A 40 -11.33 -3.57 18.89
C LYS A 40 -10.85 -2.20 19.36
N ASN A 41 -9.71 -1.71 18.84
CA ASN A 41 -9.14 -0.43 19.22
C ASN A 41 -9.46 0.65 18.18
N VAL A 42 -10.73 1.05 18.12
CA VAL A 42 -11.25 2.03 17.14
C VAL A 42 -10.40 3.31 17.08
N ARG A 43 -9.89 3.80 18.23
CA ARG A 43 -9.00 4.97 18.26
C ARG A 43 -7.72 4.77 17.46
N LEU A 44 -7.09 3.61 17.58
CA LEU A 44 -5.85 3.29 16.87
C LEU A 44 -6.11 3.08 15.38
N VAL A 45 -7.25 2.46 15.02
CA VAL A 45 -7.68 2.32 13.62
C VAL A 45 -7.92 3.67 12.96
N VAL A 46 -8.63 4.58 13.65
CA VAL A 46 -8.88 5.95 13.15
C VAL A 46 -7.57 6.72 13.02
N LEU A 47 -6.66 6.60 14.00
CA LEU A 47 -5.37 7.29 13.95
C LEU A 47 -4.47 6.74 12.83
N ALA A 48 -4.49 5.43 12.57
CA ALA A 48 -3.80 4.81 11.44
C ALA A 48 -4.39 5.22 10.08
N LEU A 49 -5.72 5.29 9.97
CA LEU A 49 -6.40 5.82 8.78
C LEU A 49 -6.05 7.29 8.53
N LEU A 50 -6.08 8.13 9.57
CA LEU A 50 -5.69 9.53 9.44
C LEU A 50 -4.21 9.69 9.07
N ALA A 51 -3.32 8.88 9.64
CA ALA A 51 -1.91 8.90 9.28
C ALA A 51 -1.71 8.57 7.79
N ASN A 52 -2.31 7.49 7.30
CA ASN A 52 -2.10 7.04 5.92
C ASN A 52 -2.87 7.87 4.88
N PHE A 53 -4.12 8.25 5.14
CA PHE A 53 -4.94 8.94 4.14
C PHE A 53 -4.91 10.47 4.24
N VAL A 54 -4.45 11.04 5.36
CA VAL A 54 -4.39 12.49 5.52
C VAL A 54 -2.94 12.95 5.63
N LEU A 55 -2.16 12.34 6.53
CA LEU A 55 -0.81 12.83 6.83
C LEU A 55 0.15 12.57 5.67
N VAL A 56 0.11 11.39 5.04
CA VAL A 56 0.99 11.05 3.90
C VAL A 56 0.67 11.88 2.64
N PRO A 57 -0.60 12.03 2.21
CA PRO A 57 -0.94 12.92 1.09
C PRO A 57 -0.62 14.39 1.36
N LEU A 58 -0.80 14.85 2.60
CA LEU A 58 -0.45 16.23 2.98
C LEU A 58 1.06 16.47 2.87
N LEU A 59 1.88 15.51 3.29
CA LEU A 59 3.34 15.57 3.13
C LEU A 59 3.74 15.56 1.65
N ALA A 60 3.12 14.69 0.85
CA ALA A 60 3.34 14.65 -0.60
C ALA A 60 2.99 15.99 -1.26
N TYR A 61 1.87 16.60 -0.87
CA TYR A 61 1.48 17.94 -1.32
C TYR A 61 2.51 19.00 -0.89
N GLY A 62 2.99 18.95 0.35
CA GLY A 62 4.06 19.82 0.85
C GLY A 62 5.35 19.74 0.02
N ILE A 63 5.74 18.53 -0.41
CA ILE A 63 6.91 18.32 -1.28
C ILE A 63 6.69 19.01 -2.64
N THR A 64 5.48 18.95 -3.19
CA THR A 64 5.16 19.60 -4.48
C THR A 64 5.15 21.13 -4.41
N LEU A 65 5.06 21.71 -3.21
CA LEU A 65 5.18 23.16 -3.00
C LEU A 65 6.64 23.62 -2.89
N VAL A 66 7.52 22.78 -2.33
CA VAL A 66 8.95 23.10 -2.15
C VAL A 66 9.77 22.80 -3.40
N ILE A 67 9.41 21.73 -4.13
CA ILE A 67 10.08 21.32 -5.35
C ILE A 67 9.09 21.51 -6.51
N PRO A 68 9.42 22.33 -7.53
CA PRO A 68 8.57 22.46 -8.71
C PRO A 68 8.65 21.18 -9.55
N LEU A 69 7.69 20.28 -9.34
CA LEU A 69 7.56 19.03 -10.10
C LEU A 69 6.74 19.25 -11.37
N GLU A 70 7.10 18.52 -12.42
CA GLU A 70 6.29 18.42 -13.63
C GLU A 70 4.94 17.73 -13.31
N GLN A 71 3.87 18.11 -14.01
CA GLN A 71 2.49 17.73 -13.68
C GLN A 71 2.29 16.20 -13.63
N SER A 72 2.95 15.45 -14.51
CA SER A 72 2.93 13.99 -14.53
C SER A 72 3.53 13.38 -13.26
N LEU A 73 4.61 13.98 -12.73
CA LEU A 73 5.29 13.51 -11.53
C LEU A 73 4.49 13.87 -10.27
N GLN A 74 3.84 15.03 -10.25
CA GLN A 74 2.95 15.44 -9.17
C GLN A 74 1.75 14.49 -9.04
N ILE A 75 1.11 14.14 -10.17
CA ILE A 75 0.01 13.17 -10.19
C ILE A 75 0.49 11.81 -9.71
N GLY A 76 1.63 11.33 -10.22
CA GLY A 76 2.23 10.07 -9.78
C GLY A 76 2.53 10.05 -8.28
N LEU A 77 3.05 11.14 -7.73
CA LEU A 77 3.37 11.27 -6.30
C LEU A 77 2.11 11.27 -5.43
N ILE A 78 1.05 11.98 -5.85
CA ILE A 78 -0.22 12.00 -5.12
C ILE A 78 -0.89 10.62 -5.19
N VAL A 79 -0.93 9.98 -6.35
CA VAL A 79 -1.47 8.62 -6.50
C VAL A 79 -0.69 7.63 -5.64
N LEU A 80 0.64 7.72 -5.61
CA LEU A 80 1.49 6.90 -4.75
C LEU A 80 1.23 7.17 -3.26
N ALA A 81 1.09 8.43 -2.87
CA ALA A 81 0.83 8.84 -1.49
C ALA A 81 -0.55 8.42 -0.99
N THR A 82 -1.50 8.22 -1.91
CA THR A 82 -2.88 7.80 -1.61
C THR A 82 -3.09 6.28 -1.78
N ALA A 83 -2.17 5.59 -2.47
CA ALA A 83 -2.17 4.15 -2.56
C ALA A 83 -1.80 3.55 -1.19
N ALA A 84 -2.67 2.70 -0.65
CA ALA A 84 -2.54 2.12 0.69
C ALA A 84 -1.16 1.48 0.95
N GLY A 85 -0.75 1.49 2.23
CA GLY A 85 0.60 1.22 2.70
C GLY A 85 1.21 -0.08 2.19
N ALA A 86 2.50 -0.04 1.85
CA ALA A 86 3.23 -1.12 1.22
C ALA A 86 3.12 -2.45 1.99
N HIS A 87 2.81 -3.50 1.22
CA HIS A 87 2.75 -4.91 1.57
C HIS A 87 3.83 -5.45 2.54
N SER A 88 4.99 -4.80 2.60
CA SER A 88 6.13 -5.20 3.44
C SER A 88 6.06 -4.70 4.88
N CYS A 89 5.16 -3.76 5.22
CA CYS A 89 5.08 -3.15 6.54
C CYS A 89 4.78 -4.12 7.72
N PRO A 90 3.96 -5.19 7.57
CA PRO A 90 3.67 -6.12 8.67
C PRO A 90 4.91 -6.83 9.25
N ASN A 91 5.90 -7.14 8.42
CA ASN A 91 7.13 -7.82 8.87
C ASN A 91 8.03 -6.87 9.69
N TRP A 92 8.07 -5.59 9.34
CA TRP A 92 8.82 -4.56 10.08
C TRP A 92 8.10 -4.13 11.36
N CYS A 93 6.76 -4.08 11.35
CA CYS A 93 5.98 -3.84 12.57
C CYS A 93 5.98 -4.99 13.57
N LYS A 94 6.22 -6.24 13.15
CA LYS A 94 6.50 -7.33 14.09
C LYS A 94 7.83 -7.11 14.85
N ALA A 95 8.81 -6.46 14.22
CA ALA A 95 10.06 -6.06 14.86
C ALA A 95 9.88 -4.87 15.83
N LEU A 96 8.94 -3.96 15.53
CA LEU A 96 8.56 -2.82 16.36
C LEU A 96 7.26 -3.12 17.12
N LYS A 97 7.41 -3.79 18.28
CA LYS A 97 6.40 -4.40 19.18
C LYS A 97 5.10 -3.64 19.55
N GLY A 98 4.74 -2.53 18.91
CA GLY A 98 3.56 -1.72 19.24
C GLY A 98 2.83 -1.03 18.06
N MET A 99 3.24 -1.22 16.81
CA MET A 99 2.69 -0.46 15.66
C MET A 99 1.90 -1.31 14.64
N LEU A 100 1.50 -2.52 15.00
CA LEU A 100 0.85 -3.46 14.07
C LEU A 100 -0.43 -2.91 13.40
N LEU A 101 -1.15 -2.03 14.11
CA LEU A 101 -2.34 -1.32 13.63
C LEU A 101 -2.06 -0.28 12.56
N LEU A 102 -0.88 0.36 12.61
CA LEU A 102 -0.44 1.35 11.63
C LEU A 102 0.09 0.70 10.35
N ALA A 103 0.49 -0.57 10.41
CA ALA A 103 1.04 -1.32 9.28
C ALA A 103 0.00 -1.98 8.38
N LEU A 104 -1.26 -2.04 8.81
CA LEU A 104 -2.34 -2.74 8.12
C LEU A 104 -3.17 -1.78 7.23
N VAL A 105 -2.89 -0.49 7.29
CA VAL A 105 -3.48 0.60 6.51
C VAL A 105 -2.37 1.27 5.70
#